data_AF-A0A093XD98-F1
#
_entry.id   AF-A0A093XD98-F1
#
_cell.length_a   1.000
_cell.length_b   1.000
_cell.length_c   1.000
_cell.angle_alpha   90.00
_cell.angle_beta   90.00
_cell.angle_gamma   90.00
#
_symmetry.space_group_name_H-M   'P 1'
#
loop_
_entity.id
_entity.type
_entity.pdbx_description
1 polymer ?
#
loop_
_entity_poly.entity_id
_entity_poly.type
_entity_poly.pdbx_seq_one_letter_code
_entity_poly.pdbx_strand_id
1 'polypeptide(L)'
;MTFDPSKSWSLQEELQQLISQIEEVSVWSDETNSIWFEDTASFWLDDSNSSASEDNSSSDMNNTKRKFNALLNSIGSSSSDDLTRTTKQARTSYDLTRSATSSPNLSTSSRTAAVARMSKTELKFAAANSGKARGTDEPVTKPSFLPGDREDFLERLATFRNLTDWMPKPPKVNEVAWAKRGWACQRLERVRCVTCNVEIMVKLNKQEDENGKLIKFAGMESDIEQALVDKYAELIITSHDALCPWRKRGCDDSIFRQPIYPITTTFQALKARYDSLLPMAALLPAESVFHLPPTYDLDAIIAQLPHPFPANPPEDAPLNRVALLLALFGFTARPAHVPKLGSVDCRVCFRTVGLWLYRPKTSKPTDGSPGVERAAAMAALNPLECHKDYCP
;
A
#
# COMPACT_ATOMS: atom_id res chain seq x y z
N MET A 1 55.66 -3.85 -2.54
CA MET A 1 54.74 -3.15 -3.45
C MET A 1 54.60 -1.74 -2.93
N THR A 2 55.37 -0.82 -3.50
CA THR A 2 55.44 0.60 -3.10
C THR A 2 54.38 1.39 -3.86
N PHE A 3 53.57 2.15 -3.12
CA PHE A 3 52.50 2.99 -3.65
C PHE A 3 53.12 4.22 -4.33
N ASP A 4 52.78 4.46 -5.59
CA ASP A 4 53.26 5.59 -6.38
C ASP A 4 52.21 6.72 -6.38
N PRO A 5 52.46 7.86 -5.70
CA PRO A 5 51.49 8.95 -5.56
C PRO A 5 51.27 9.74 -6.85
N SER A 6 52.07 9.52 -7.90
CA SER A 6 51.94 10.26 -9.17
C SER A 6 50.75 9.82 -10.04
N LYS A 7 50.12 8.68 -9.72
CA LYS A 7 48.95 8.15 -10.46
C LYS A 7 47.59 8.56 -9.87
N SER A 8 47.53 9.16 -8.68
CA SER A 8 46.25 9.63 -8.13
C SER A 8 45.84 10.99 -8.68
N TRP A 9 46.80 11.76 -9.24
CA TRP A 9 46.52 13.10 -9.73
C TRP A 9 45.81 13.14 -11.08
N SER A 10 46.01 12.12 -11.95
CA SER A 10 45.38 12.09 -13.28
C SER A 10 43.87 11.78 -13.22
N LEU A 11 43.40 11.03 -12.22
CA LEU A 11 41.97 10.73 -12.05
C LEU A 11 41.16 11.95 -11.56
N GLN A 12 41.78 12.87 -10.83
CA GLN A 12 41.13 14.11 -10.41
C GLN A 12 41.01 15.11 -11.56
N GLU A 13 42.01 15.17 -12.44
CA GLU A 13 41.96 16.02 -13.64
C GLU A 13 40.95 15.48 -14.68
N GLU A 14 40.87 14.16 -14.87
CA GLU A 14 39.87 13.53 -15.74
C GLU A 14 38.42 13.73 -15.23
N LEU A 15 38.21 13.71 -13.91
CA LEU A 15 36.89 13.94 -13.31
C LEU A 15 36.45 15.41 -13.41
N GLN A 16 37.40 16.35 -13.25
CA GLN A 16 37.14 17.79 -13.41
C GLN A 16 36.79 18.15 -14.88
N GLN A 17 37.40 17.45 -15.84
CA GLN A 17 37.17 17.67 -17.26
C GLN A 17 35.83 17.09 -17.75
N LEU A 18 35.33 16.01 -17.13
CA LEU A 18 33.99 15.47 -17.35
C LEU A 18 32.88 16.35 -16.75
N ILE A 19 33.12 16.97 -15.60
CA ILE A 19 32.17 17.89 -14.96
C ILE A 19 31.98 19.16 -15.79
N SER A 20 33.06 19.70 -16.38
CA SER A 20 33.00 20.87 -17.26
C SER A 20 32.28 20.61 -18.60
N GLN A 21 32.15 19.36 -19.06
CA GLN A 21 31.43 19.01 -20.29
C GLN A 21 29.91 18.85 -20.07
N ILE A 22 29.47 18.69 -18.82
CA ILE A 22 28.05 18.52 -18.46
C ILE A 22 27.35 19.89 -18.28
N GLU A 23 28.11 20.95 -17.99
CA GLU A 23 27.56 22.30 -17.74
C GLU A 23 27.29 23.15 -19.00
N GLU A 24 27.56 22.65 -20.22
CA GLU A 24 27.47 23.47 -21.45
C GLU A 24 26.24 23.24 -22.35
N VAL A 25 25.25 22.43 -21.97
CA VAL A 25 24.03 22.27 -22.80
C VAL A 25 22.91 23.18 -22.31
N SER A 26 22.84 24.32 -22.98
CA SER A 26 21.89 25.41 -22.78
C SER A 26 20.44 25.04 -23.10
N VAL A 27 19.57 25.53 -22.23
CA VAL A 27 18.12 25.69 -22.32
C VAL A 27 17.70 26.37 -23.62
N TRP A 28 16.72 25.80 -24.33
CA TRP A 28 15.84 26.53 -25.25
C TRP A 28 14.41 26.45 -24.69
N SER A 29 13.90 27.61 -24.31
CA SER A 29 12.50 27.86 -23.98
C SER A 29 11.82 28.41 -25.22
N ASP A 30 10.61 27.94 -25.54
CA ASP A 30 9.63 28.71 -26.29
C ASP A 30 8.24 28.49 -25.67
N GLU A 31 7.60 29.61 -25.32
CA GLU A 31 6.31 29.73 -24.66
C GLU A 31 5.13 29.77 -25.65
N THR A 32 3.95 29.53 -25.08
CA THR A 32 2.57 29.77 -25.57
C THR A 32 1.97 28.65 -26.44
N ASN A 33 0.82 28.03 -26.12
CA ASN A 33 -0.40 28.60 -25.54
C ASN A 33 -1.24 27.54 -24.78
N SER A 34 -1.86 27.99 -23.69
CA SER A 34 -2.58 27.26 -22.63
C SER A 34 -3.97 26.74 -23.01
N ILE A 35 -4.44 25.69 -22.31
CA ILE A 35 -5.84 25.52 -21.82
C ILE A 35 -5.83 24.63 -20.54
N TRP A 36 -6.02 25.31 -19.40
CA TRP A 36 -6.48 24.96 -18.04
C TRP A 36 -6.50 23.50 -17.50
N PHE A 37 -5.76 23.24 -16.41
CA PHE A 37 -6.29 23.32 -15.02
C PHE A 37 -5.17 23.01 -13.99
N GLU A 38 -4.57 24.06 -13.40
CA GLU A 38 -3.86 24.03 -12.12
C GLU A 38 -3.90 25.45 -11.52
N ASP A 39 -4.46 25.55 -10.32
CA ASP A 39 -4.31 26.64 -9.34
C ASP A 39 -3.95 25.84 -8.07
N THR A 40 -2.79 25.98 -7.42
CA THR A 40 -2.09 27.19 -7.06
C THR A 40 -0.61 26.87 -6.78
N ALA A 41 0.30 27.40 -7.59
CA ALA A 41 1.70 27.51 -7.21
C ALA A 41 2.31 28.70 -7.93
N SER A 42 2.27 29.87 -7.28
CA SER A 42 3.20 30.97 -7.53
C SER A 42 3.07 31.98 -6.41
N PHE A 43 4.08 32.07 -5.55
CA PHE A 43 4.59 33.37 -5.12
C PHE A 43 6.01 33.20 -4.57
N TRP A 44 6.99 33.26 -5.46
CA TRP A 44 8.33 33.71 -5.09
C TRP A 44 8.39 35.21 -5.33
N LEU A 45 8.86 35.97 -4.34
CA LEU A 45 9.91 36.99 -4.47
C LEU A 45 10.24 37.61 -3.10
N ASP A 46 11.55 37.69 -2.86
CA ASP A 46 12.36 38.57 -1.99
C ASP A 46 12.03 38.76 -0.50
N ASP A 47 13.01 38.41 0.35
CA ASP A 47 13.99 39.42 0.78
C ASP A 47 15.29 38.79 1.30
N SER A 48 16.41 39.38 0.88
CA SER A 48 17.74 39.12 1.41
C SER A 48 17.96 39.85 2.73
N ASN A 49 18.91 39.34 3.51
CA ASN A 49 19.66 40.01 4.59
C ASN A 49 19.07 39.94 6.01
N SER A 50 19.65 39.09 6.86
CA SER A 50 20.13 39.55 8.18
C SER A 50 21.19 38.60 8.73
N SER A 51 22.26 39.26 9.19
CA SER A 51 23.50 38.80 9.77
C SER A 51 23.40 37.68 10.80
N ALA A 52 24.44 36.85 10.78
CA ALA A 52 24.77 35.90 11.83
C ALA A 52 24.89 36.59 13.20
N SER A 53 24.12 36.08 14.17
CA SER A 53 24.48 36.13 15.59
C SER A 53 24.71 34.69 16.04
N GLU A 54 25.98 34.31 16.12
CA GLU A 54 26.43 33.12 16.84
C GLU A 54 26.08 33.31 18.31
N ASP A 55 25.02 32.64 18.78
CA ASP A 55 24.78 32.24 20.18
C ASP A 55 23.34 31.72 20.35
N ASN A 56 22.96 30.59 19.73
CA ASN A 56 21.70 29.92 20.13
C ASN A 56 21.52 28.41 19.82
N SER A 57 22.53 27.71 19.29
CA SER A 57 22.37 26.31 18.82
C SER A 57 21.87 25.33 19.90
N SER A 58 22.21 25.56 21.16
CA SER A 58 21.78 24.70 22.28
C SER A 58 20.29 24.86 22.63
N SER A 59 19.72 26.07 22.50
CA SER A 59 18.31 26.31 22.83
C SER A 59 17.39 25.81 21.71
N ASP A 60 17.81 25.96 20.45
CA ASP A 60 17.08 25.47 19.28
C ASP A 60 17.06 23.94 19.21
N MET A 61 18.18 23.27 19.53
CA MET A 61 18.21 21.81 19.66
C MET A 61 17.32 21.31 20.80
N ASN A 62 17.29 22.00 21.94
CA ASN A 62 16.46 21.60 23.08
C ASN A 62 14.96 21.83 22.81
N ASN A 63 14.59 22.91 22.14
CA ASN A 63 13.21 23.16 21.72
C ASN A 63 12.76 22.11 20.69
N THR A 64 13.63 21.77 19.75
CA THR A 64 13.37 20.71 18.76
C THR A 64 13.18 19.34 19.41
N LYS A 65 14.04 18.94 20.35
CA LYS A 65 13.90 17.69 21.11
C LYS A 65 12.63 17.64 21.94
N ARG A 66 12.19 18.76 22.54
CA ARG A 66 10.92 18.82 23.29
C ARG A 66 9.72 18.66 22.37
N LYS A 67 9.68 19.37 21.23
CA LYS A 67 8.64 19.23 20.22
C LYS A 67 8.56 17.81 19.67
N PHE A 68 9.71 17.20 19.39
CA PHE A 68 9.80 15.81 18.95
C PHE A 68 9.23 14.82 19.97
N ASN A 69 9.62 14.93 21.25
CA ASN A 69 9.07 14.07 22.30
C ASN A 69 7.55 14.28 22.49
N ALA A 70 7.06 15.53 22.35
CA ALA A 70 5.64 15.82 22.40
C ALA A 70 4.89 15.17 21.22
N LEU A 71 5.45 15.18 20.01
CA LEU A 71 4.89 14.49 18.85
C LEU A 71 4.81 12.98 19.07
N LEU A 72 5.89 12.37 19.57
CA LEU A 72 5.86 10.95 19.90
C LEU A 72 4.75 10.67 20.90
N ASN A 73 4.66 11.41 22.01
CA ASN A 73 3.68 11.17 23.06
C ASN A 73 2.22 11.40 22.66
N SER A 74 1.97 12.25 21.65
CA SER A 74 0.63 12.45 21.08
C SER A 74 0.11 11.22 20.32
N ILE A 75 1.02 10.43 19.73
CA ILE A 75 0.67 9.21 19.01
C ILE A 75 0.41 8.10 20.05
N GLY A 76 -0.87 7.81 20.30
CA GLY A 76 -1.29 6.73 21.22
C GLY A 76 -2.25 7.13 22.34
N SER A 77 -2.61 8.41 22.47
CA SER A 77 -3.78 8.79 23.27
C SER A 77 -5.05 8.40 22.50
N SER A 78 -5.82 7.48 23.06
CA SER A 78 -7.12 7.09 22.52
C SER A 78 -8.05 8.31 22.48
N SER A 79 -8.24 8.93 21.32
CA SER A 79 -9.34 9.87 21.13
C SER A 79 -10.60 9.09 20.79
N SER A 80 -11.42 8.84 21.81
CA SER A 80 -12.82 8.42 21.65
C SER A 80 -13.77 9.60 21.48
N ASP A 81 -13.29 10.84 21.32
CA ASP A 81 -14.11 12.05 21.50
C ASP A 81 -14.09 13.07 20.34
N ASP A 82 -13.71 12.68 19.11
CA ASP A 82 -13.82 13.60 17.95
C ASP A 82 -15.07 13.36 17.07
N LEU A 83 -16.17 12.92 17.69
CA LEU A 83 -17.47 12.80 17.03
C LEU A 83 -18.42 13.95 17.37
N THR A 84 -17.95 15.20 17.49
CA THR A 84 -18.84 16.38 17.48
C THR A 84 -18.10 17.67 17.12
N ARG A 85 -17.50 17.78 15.93
CA ARG A 85 -17.07 19.12 15.46
C ARG A 85 -17.02 19.35 13.96
N THR A 86 -18.02 18.92 13.20
CA THR A 86 -18.21 19.47 11.85
C THR A 86 -19.65 19.39 11.33
N THR A 87 -20.62 20.04 11.97
CA THR A 87 -21.87 20.42 11.25
C THR A 87 -22.67 21.51 11.97
N LYS A 88 -22.25 22.80 11.91
CA LYS A 88 -23.17 23.94 12.05
C LYS A 88 -22.60 25.19 11.36
N GLN A 89 -23.13 25.49 10.18
CA GLN A 89 -23.46 26.79 9.56
C GLN A 89 -23.80 26.45 8.09
N ALA A 90 -25.06 26.45 7.65
CA ALA A 90 -25.87 27.65 7.47
C ALA A 90 -27.37 27.42 7.77
N ARG A 91 -27.98 28.45 8.37
CA ARG A 91 -29.42 28.62 8.52
C ARG A 91 -29.99 29.22 7.24
N THR A 92 -31.11 28.69 6.76
CA THR A 92 -32.22 29.51 6.25
C THR A 92 -33.52 29.01 6.86
N SER A 93 -34.35 29.96 7.28
CA SER A 93 -35.57 29.78 8.03
C SER A 93 -36.73 29.27 7.16
N TYR A 94 -37.56 28.40 7.72
CA TYR A 94 -39.00 28.64 7.74
C TYR A 94 -39.60 28.00 8.99
N ASP A 95 -40.49 28.78 9.58
CA ASP A 95 -41.25 28.56 10.80
C ASP A 95 -42.49 27.74 10.48
N LEU A 96 -42.76 26.67 11.24
CA LEU A 96 -44.10 26.16 11.47
C LEU A 96 -44.15 25.45 12.83
N THR A 97 -44.76 26.16 13.78
CA THR A 97 -45.50 25.71 14.96
C THR A 97 -45.99 24.26 14.97
N ARG A 98 -45.80 23.54 16.09
CA ARG A 98 -46.87 22.85 16.86
C ARG A 98 -46.35 22.19 18.14
N SER A 99 -47.00 22.55 19.24
CA SER A 99 -46.86 22.07 20.62
C SER A 99 -47.13 20.56 20.78
N ALA A 100 -46.45 19.91 21.75
CA ALA A 100 -47.07 19.43 23.01
C ALA A 100 -46.24 18.33 23.73
N THR A 101 -45.84 18.66 24.96
CA THR A 101 -45.92 17.87 26.21
C THR A 101 -45.16 16.56 26.47
N SER A 102 -44.63 16.52 27.71
CA SER A 102 -44.39 15.40 28.65
C SER A 102 -43.11 14.55 28.56
N SER A 103 -42.20 14.84 29.50
CA SER A 103 -41.29 13.88 30.19
C SER A 103 -42.07 13.06 31.26
N PRO A 104 -41.44 12.25 32.13
CA PRO A 104 -40.33 11.28 32.02
C PRO A 104 -40.70 9.90 32.66
N ASN A 105 -39.79 8.92 32.68
CA ASN A 105 -39.51 7.92 33.76
C ASN A 105 -38.53 6.87 33.18
N LEU A 106 -37.29 6.71 33.65
CA LEU A 106 -36.78 6.21 34.93
C LEU A 106 -37.29 4.81 35.31
N SER A 107 -36.46 3.80 35.10
CA SER A 107 -36.47 2.57 35.89
C SER A 107 -35.08 1.93 35.94
N THR A 108 -34.46 2.17 37.09
CA THR A 108 -33.34 1.48 37.71
C THR A 108 -33.59 -0.02 37.82
N SER A 109 -32.60 -0.87 37.53
CA SER A 109 -32.50 -2.19 38.15
C SER A 109 -31.06 -2.67 38.19
N SER A 110 -30.51 -2.50 39.39
CA SER A 110 -29.29 -3.13 39.88
C SER A 110 -29.56 -4.62 40.14
N ARG A 111 -28.72 -5.53 39.64
CA ARG A 111 -28.48 -6.82 40.30
C ARG A 111 -26.99 -7.14 40.29
N THR A 112 -26.58 -7.56 41.48
CA THR A 112 -25.25 -7.76 42.02
C THR A 112 -24.56 -9.02 41.52
N ALA A 113 -23.23 -8.88 41.44
CA ALA A 113 -22.16 -9.87 41.54
C ALA A 113 -22.50 -11.30 42.01
N ALA A 114 -21.95 -12.27 41.27
CA ALA A 114 -21.52 -13.55 41.83
C ALA A 114 -20.12 -13.89 41.27
N VAL A 115 -19.16 -13.87 42.18
CA VAL A 115 -17.78 -14.35 42.03
C VAL A 115 -17.76 -15.87 42.15
N ALA A 116 -17.08 -16.56 41.24
CA ALA A 116 -16.61 -17.93 41.46
C ALA A 116 -15.20 -18.11 40.87
N ARG A 117 -14.29 -18.56 41.73
CA ARG A 117 -12.85 -18.71 41.50
C ARG A 117 -12.52 -20.11 40.93
N MET A 118 -11.68 -20.07 39.90
CA MET A 118 -10.66 -21.01 39.38
C MET A 118 -10.65 -22.50 39.78
N SER A 119 -10.44 -23.35 38.75
CA SER A 119 -9.44 -24.43 38.83
C SER A 119 -8.80 -24.71 37.46
N LYS A 120 -7.46 -24.79 37.45
CA LYS A 120 -6.60 -25.26 36.36
C LYS A 120 -6.91 -26.71 35.99
N THR A 121 -6.81 -27.08 34.72
CA THR A 121 -5.93 -28.18 34.24
C THR A 121 -6.00 -28.35 32.71
N GLU A 122 -4.81 -28.43 32.13
CA GLU A 122 -4.37 -29.22 30.97
C GLU A 122 -5.06 -29.13 29.60
N LEU A 123 -4.25 -28.67 28.64
CA LEU A 123 -4.36 -28.88 27.21
C LEU A 123 -4.21 -30.37 26.88
N LYS A 124 -5.21 -30.96 26.22
CA LYS A 124 -5.05 -32.20 25.44
C LYS A 124 -5.66 -32.02 24.06
N PHE A 125 -4.81 -32.18 23.05
CA PHE A 125 -5.19 -32.44 21.66
C PHE A 125 -5.99 -33.75 21.59
N ALA A 126 -7.15 -33.73 20.95
CA ALA A 126 -7.82 -34.95 20.51
C ALA A 126 -8.40 -34.72 19.11
N ALA A 127 -7.94 -35.56 18.17
CA ALA A 127 -8.48 -35.70 16.84
C ALA A 127 -9.79 -36.51 16.86
N ALA A 128 -10.73 -36.09 16.01
CA ALA A 128 -11.86 -36.81 15.38
C ALA A 128 -12.68 -37.82 16.21
N ASN A 129 -14.01 -37.61 16.31
CA ASN A 129 -14.95 -38.36 15.47
C ASN A 129 -16.38 -37.78 15.47
N SER A 130 -17.07 -38.11 14.38
CA SER A 130 -18.43 -37.77 13.96
C SER A 130 -19.52 -37.91 15.03
N GLY A 131 -20.34 -36.86 15.18
CA GLY A 131 -21.54 -36.83 16.00
C GLY A 131 -22.61 -35.95 15.34
N LYS A 132 -23.61 -36.62 14.77
CA LYS A 132 -24.76 -36.07 14.01
C LYS A 132 -25.51 -35.01 14.85
N ALA A 133 -25.37 -33.73 14.50
CA ALA A 133 -26.15 -32.65 15.09
C ALA A 133 -26.98 -31.94 14.01
N ARG A 134 -28.28 -31.92 14.29
CA ARG A 134 -29.43 -31.39 13.56
C ARG A 134 -29.19 -29.93 13.14
N GLY A 135 -29.27 -29.67 11.84
CA GLY A 135 -28.99 -28.37 11.24
C GLY A 135 -29.97 -27.28 11.69
N THR A 136 -29.43 -26.30 12.40
CA THR A 136 -29.82 -24.90 12.26
C THR A 136 -28.85 -24.30 11.25
N ASP A 137 -29.37 -23.84 10.12
CA ASP A 137 -28.63 -23.19 9.03
C ASP A 137 -28.25 -21.76 9.46
N GLU A 138 -27.45 -21.67 10.51
CA GLU A 138 -26.77 -20.44 10.91
C GLU A 138 -25.44 -20.39 10.16
N PRO A 139 -25.11 -19.29 9.47
CA PRO A 139 -23.85 -19.19 8.75
C PRO A 139 -22.71 -19.37 9.76
N VAL A 140 -21.88 -20.39 9.52
CA VAL A 140 -20.68 -20.64 10.33
C VAL A 140 -19.80 -19.40 10.26
N THR A 141 -19.83 -18.56 11.28
CA THR A 141 -19.01 -17.35 11.35
C THR A 141 -17.55 -17.77 11.52
N LYS A 142 -16.71 -17.42 10.55
CA LYS A 142 -15.25 -17.65 10.59
C LYS A 142 -14.69 -17.11 11.92
N PRO A 143 -13.86 -17.88 12.66
CA PRO A 143 -13.22 -17.39 13.87
C PRO A 143 -12.37 -16.13 13.58
N SER A 144 -12.39 -15.14 14.47
CA SER A 144 -11.68 -13.87 14.25
C SER A 144 -10.16 -13.92 14.49
N PHE A 145 -9.65 -15.00 15.09
CA PHE A 145 -8.22 -15.17 15.40
C PHE A 145 -7.66 -16.46 14.77
N LEU A 146 -7.03 -16.31 13.59
CA LEU A 146 -6.41 -17.41 12.84
C LEU A 146 -4.97 -17.03 12.42
N PRO A 147 -4.00 -16.99 13.36
CA PRO A 147 -2.63 -16.56 13.08
C PRO A 147 -1.83 -17.50 12.16
N GLY A 148 -2.28 -18.74 11.99
CA GLY A 148 -1.65 -19.74 11.12
C GLY A 148 -2.38 -19.95 9.80
N ASP A 149 -3.50 -19.28 9.57
CA ASP A 149 -4.27 -19.41 8.34
C ASP A 149 -3.77 -18.38 7.32
N ARG A 150 -3.19 -18.89 6.23
CA ARG A 150 -2.59 -18.06 5.18
C ARG A 150 -3.65 -17.26 4.42
N GLU A 151 -4.82 -17.84 4.15
CA GLU A 151 -5.86 -17.15 3.40
C GLU A 151 -6.48 -16.04 4.25
N ASP A 152 -6.69 -16.27 5.55
CA ASP A 152 -7.08 -15.23 6.50
C ASP A 152 -6.05 -14.09 6.59
N PHE A 153 -4.76 -14.41 6.56
CA PHE A 153 -3.70 -13.42 6.48
C PHE A 153 -3.75 -12.62 5.16
N LEU A 154 -3.94 -13.27 4.02
CA LEU A 154 -4.05 -12.61 2.72
C LEU A 154 -5.30 -11.74 2.61
N GLU A 155 -6.44 -12.16 3.18
CA GLU A 155 -7.65 -11.36 3.26
C GLU A 155 -7.41 -10.05 4.03
N ARG A 156 -6.71 -10.10 5.16
CA ARG A 156 -6.31 -8.89 5.88
C ARG A 156 -5.35 -8.03 5.06
N LEU A 157 -4.32 -8.63 4.46
CA LEU A 157 -3.33 -7.90 3.65
C LEU A 157 -3.98 -7.21 2.43
N ALA A 158 -4.99 -7.83 1.82
CA ALA A 158 -5.72 -7.29 0.69
C ALA A 158 -6.42 -5.95 0.99
N THR A 159 -6.74 -5.68 2.26
CA THR A 159 -7.37 -4.41 2.66
C THR A 159 -6.45 -3.20 2.44
N PHE A 160 -5.14 -3.41 2.41
CA PHE A 160 -4.15 -2.35 2.18
C PHE A 160 -3.88 -2.07 0.68
N ARG A 161 -4.65 -2.68 -0.24
CA ARG A 161 -4.40 -2.58 -1.70
C ARG A 161 -4.59 -1.17 -2.27
N ASN A 162 -5.45 -0.36 -1.66
CA ASN A 162 -5.88 0.91 -2.24
C ASN A 162 -4.96 2.05 -1.78
N LEU A 163 -4.25 2.67 -2.74
CA LEU A 163 -3.30 3.74 -2.46
C LEU A 163 -3.96 5.00 -1.87
N THR A 164 -5.27 5.21 -2.07
CA THR A 164 -6.00 6.33 -1.42
C THR A 164 -6.27 6.06 0.06
N ASP A 165 -6.28 4.78 0.45
CA ASP A 165 -6.57 4.36 1.82
C ASP A 165 -5.29 4.04 2.60
N TRP A 166 -4.22 3.65 1.92
CA TRP A 166 -2.93 3.32 2.53
C TRP A 166 -1.75 3.59 1.60
N MET A 167 -0.90 4.53 1.99
CA MET A 167 0.37 4.82 1.34
C MET A 167 1.44 3.80 1.77
N PRO A 168 2.40 3.45 0.88
CA PRO A 168 3.53 2.59 1.24
C PRO A 168 4.28 3.11 2.46
N LYS A 169 4.70 2.19 3.34
CA LYS A 169 5.42 2.51 4.59
C LYS A 169 6.74 1.72 4.69
N PRO A 170 7.72 2.19 5.49
CA PRO A 170 8.97 1.47 5.69
C PRO A 170 8.77 0.03 6.20
N PRO A 171 9.71 -0.90 5.94
CA PRO A 171 9.52 -2.34 6.17
C PRO A 171 9.06 -2.73 7.57
N LYS A 172 9.52 -2.03 8.63
CA LYS A 172 9.14 -2.30 10.02
C LYS A 172 7.64 -2.10 10.31
N VAL A 173 6.97 -1.25 9.52
CA VAL A 173 5.57 -0.82 9.71
C VAL A 173 4.77 -0.86 8.40
N ASN A 174 5.22 -1.70 7.46
CA ASN A 174 4.54 -1.93 6.19
C ASN A 174 3.25 -2.75 6.37
N GLU A 175 2.49 -2.89 5.29
CA GLU A 175 1.21 -3.61 5.23
C GLU A 175 1.29 -5.00 5.85
N VAL A 176 2.40 -5.72 5.60
CA VAL A 176 2.63 -7.07 6.11
C VAL A 176 2.80 -7.06 7.63
N ALA A 177 3.53 -6.09 8.19
CA ALA A 177 3.72 -5.97 9.65
C ALA A 177 2.39 -5.80 10.38
N TRP A 178 1.50 -4.96 9.84
CA TRP A 178 0.14 -4.77 10.36
C TRP A 178 -0.73 -6.03 10.20
N ALA A 179 -0.78 -6.61 9.00
CA ALA A 179 -1.60 -7.80 8.72
C ALA A 179 -1.18 -9.03 9.54
N LYS A 180 0.13 -9.22 9.79
CA LYS A 180 0.66 -10.30 10.66
C LYS A 180 0.15 -10.17 12.10
N ARG A 181 -0.26 -8.99 12.52
CA ARG A 181 -0.74 -8.69 13.88
C ARG A 181 -2.25 -8.49 13.94
N GLY A 182 -2.98 -8.99 12.95
CA GLY A 182 -4.44 -9.01 12.99
C GLY A 182 -5.10 -7.66 12.69
N TRP A 183 -4.35 -6.72 12.11
CA TRP A 183 -4.88 -5.45 11.66
C TRP A 183 -5.33 -5.53 10.20
N ALA A 184 -6.45 -4.88 9.90
CA ALA A 184 -6.94 -4.66 8.56
C ALA A 184 -7.08 -3.15 8.32
N CYS A 185 -6.71 -2.68 7.13
CA CYS A 185 -6.95 -1.32 6.70
C CYS A 185 -8.46 -1.09 6.55
N GLN A 186 -8.93 0.05 7.05
CA GLN A 186 -10.29 0.50 6.86
C GLN A 186 -10.33 1.48 5.69
N ARG A 187 -9.90 2.72 5.92
CA ARG A 187 -9.70 3.81 4.94
C ARG A 187 -8.78 4.87 5.52
N LEU A 188 -8.20 5.73 4.68
CA LEU A 188 -7.49 6.95 5.09
C LEU A 188 -6.46 6.73 6.22
N GLU A 189 -5.52 5.81 5.99
CA GLU A 189 -4.43 5.46 6.92
C GLU A 189 -4.88 4.87 8.26
N ARG A 190 -6.13 4.42 8.35
CA ARG A 190 -6.69 3.81 9.55
C ARG A 190 -6.65 2.30 9.47
N VAL A 191 -6.18 1.68 10.54
CA VAL A 191 -6.22 0.23 10.74
C VAL A 191 -7.14 -0.12 11.90
N ARG A 192 -7.81 -1.26 11.79
CA ARG A 192 -8.68 -1.84 12.82
C ARG A 192 -8.28 -3.29 13.07
N CYS A 193 -8.23 -3.69 14.34
CA CYS A 193 -8.03 -5.10 14.68
C CYS A 193 -9.29 -5.90 14.37
N VAL A 194 -9.16 -7.02 13.64
CA VAL A 194 -10.28 -7.89 13.25
C VAL A 194 -10.95 -8.63 14.41
N THR A 195 -10.30 -8.67 15.59
CA THR A 195 -10.83 -9.34 16.79
C THR A 195 -11.31 -8.34 17.84
N CYS A 196 -10.47 -7.40 18.26
CA CYS A 196 -10.81 -6.49 19.36
C CYS A 196 -11.38 -5.15 18.90
N ASN A 197 -11.50 -4.90 17.59
CA ASN A 197 -12.08 -3.69 16.99
C ASN A 197 -11.43 -2.35 17.36
N VAL A 198 -10.33 -2.35 18.13
CA VAL A 198 -9.51 -1.16 18.37
C VAL A 198 -8.99 -0.63 17.03
N GLU A 199 -8.92 0.69 16.91
CA GLU A 199 -8.45 1.39 15.72
C GLU A 199 -7.25 2.28 16.01
N ILE A 200 -6.39 2.45 15.00
CA ILE A 200 -5.25 3.36 15.02
C ILE A 200 -5.19 4.11 13.69
N MET A 201 -4.90 5.40 13.75
CA MET A 201 -4.56 6.22 12.58
C MET A 201 -3.04 6.28 12.43
N VAL A 202 -2.52 5.89 11.27
CA VAL A 202 -1.08 5.71 11.02
C VAL A 202 -0.53 6.83 10.14
N LYS A 203 0.01 7.86 10.77
CA LYS A 203 0.64 9.00 10.09
C LYS A 203 2.15 8.94 10.25
N LEU A 204 2.85 8.60 9.16
CA LEU A 204 4.31 8.71 9.06
C LEU A 204 4.77 9.97 8.33
N ASN A 205 3.87 10.67 7.64
CA ASN A 205 4.21 11.86 6.87
C ASN A 205 4.52 13.05 7.79
N LYS A 206 5.32 13.98 7.25
CA LYS A 206 5.75 15.21 7.91
C LYS A 206 4.54 15.95 8.48
N GLN A 207 4.55 16.15 9.78
CA GLN A 207 3.46 16.81 10.51
C GLN A 207 3.34 18.27 10.06
N GLU A 208 2.12 18.75 9.93
CA GLU A 208 1.82 20.15 9.69
C GLU A 208 1.56 20.84 11.03
N ASP A 209 1.96 22.11 11.16
CA ASP A 209 1.58 22.95 12.30
C ASP A 209 0.11 23.39 12.20
N GLU A 210 -0.37 24.11 13.22
CA GLU A 210 -1.76 24.63 13.28
C GLU A 210 -2.12 25.53 12.08
N ASN A 211 -1.13 25.96 11.31
CA ASN A 211 -1.26 26.83 10.14
C ASN A 211 -1.13 26.05 8.82
N GLY A 212 -1.05 24.71 8.86
CA GLY A 212 -0.88 23.86 7.68
C GLY A 212 0.55 23.88 7.11
N LYS A 213 1.52 24.48 7.81
CA LYS A 213 2.91 24.53 7.37
C LYS A 213 3.65 23.31 7.91
N LEU A 214 4.39 22.64 7.01
CA LEU A 214 5.23 21.51 7.37
C LEU A 214 6.19 21.89 8.51
N ILE A 215 6.14 21.14 9.61
CA ILE A 215 7.10 21.28 10.70
C ILE A 215 8.45 20.80 10.19
N LYS A 216 9.29 21.74 9.78
CA LYS A 216 10.67 21.47 9.37
C LYS A 216 11.53 21.28 10.61
N PHE A 217 12.17 20.12 10.70
CA PHE A 217 13.12 19.79 11.76
C PHE A 217 14.51 19.79 11.16
N ALA A 218 15.13 20.97 11.09
CA ALA A 218 16.40 21.17 10.40
C ALA A 218 17.44 20.10 10.76
N GLY A 219 17.71 19.18 9.82
CA GLY A 219 18.77 18.17 9.91
C GLY A 219 18.44 16.92 10.74
N MET A 220 17.20 16.73 11.20
CA MET A 220 16.77 15.58 12.00
C MET A 220 15.63 14.78 11.36
N GLU A 221 15.31 15.01 10.08
CA GLU A 221 14.18 14.38 9.41
C GLU A 221 14.26 12.85 9.43
N SER A 222 15.45 12.29 9.18
CA SER A 222 15.67 10.84 9.20
C SER A 222 15.50 10.23 10.60
N ASP A 223 16.00 10.89 11.63
CA ASP A 223 15.90 10.42 13.02
C ASP A 223 14.44 10.44 13.49
N ILE A 224 13.68 11.45 13.05
CA ILE A 224 12.26 11.58 13.37
C ILE A 224 11.45 10.49 12.68
N GLU A 225 11.70 10.25 11.38
CA GLU A 225 11.05 9.16 10.66
C GLU A 225 11.35 7.81 11.32
N GLN A 226 12.62 7.55 11.65
CA GLN A 226 13.01 6.30 12.30
C GLN A 226 12.33 6.11 13.66
N ALA A 227 12.25 7.16 14.48
CA ALA A 227 11.57 7.09 15.76
C ALA A 227 10.04 6.94 15.64
N LEU A 228 9.42 7.55 14.63
CA LEU A 228 8.02 7.31 14.32
C LEU A 228 7.80 5.85 13.93
N VAL A 229 8.65 5.31 13.05
CA VAL A 229 8.62 3.91 12.64
C VAL A 229 8.75 2.99 13.86
N ASP A 230 9.71 3.25 14.75
CA ASP A 230 9.91 2.43 15.95
C ASP A 230 8.72 2.53 16.91
N LYS A 231 8.12 3.72 17.05
CA LYS A 231 6.90 3.91 17.83
C LYS A 231 5.71 3.15 17.25
N TYR A 232 5.47 3.21 15.94
CA TYR A 232 4.40 2.43 15.32
C TYR A 232 4.68 0.93 15.38
N ALA A 233 5.93 0.49 15.27
CA ALA A 233 6.31 -0.93 15.44
C ALA A 233 5.93 -1.45 16.83
N GLU A 234 6.06 -0.63 17.88
CA GLU A 234 5.55 -0.93 19.21
C GLU A 234 4.01 -0.96 19.22
N LEU A 235 3.36 0.07 18.68
CA LEU A 235 1.90 0.22 18.68
C LEU A 235 1.16 -0.87 17.93
N ILE A 236 1.77 -1.46 16.89
CA ILE A 236 1.26 -2.64 16.19
C ILE A 236 0.93 -3.78 17.17
N ILE A 237 1.67 -3.89 18.27
CA ILE A 237 1.49 -4.93 19.29
C ILE A 237 0.70 -4.38 20.48
N THR A 238 1.09 -3.22 21.01
CA THR A 238 0.62 -2.77 22.33
C THR A 238 -0.79 -2.19 22.31
N SER A 239 -1.23 -1.63 21.18
CA SER A 239 -2.50 -0.89 21.05
C SER A 239 -3.73 -1.78 21.00
N HIS A 240 -3.58 -3.09 20.83
CA HIS A 240 -4.71 -4.01 20.99
C HIS A 240 -5.29 -3.92 22.40
N ASP A 241 -6.57 -4.27 22.54
CA ASP A 241 -7.17 -4.50 23.87
C ASP A 241 -6.34 -5.51 24.69
N ALA A 242 -6.31 -5.33 26.01
CA ALA A 242 -5.48 -6.12 26.92
C ALA A 242 -5.71 -7.63 26.81
N LEU A 243 -6.94 -8.06 26.48
CA LEU A 243 -7.31 -9.47 26.36
C LEU A 243 -7.26 -9.98 24.90
N CYS A 244 -6.94 -9.13 23.93
CA CYS A 244 -6.88 -9.52 22.53
C CYS A 244 -5.77 -10.57 22.28
N PRO A 245 -6.06 -11.70 21.63
CA PRO A 245 -5.06 -12.73 21.36
C PRO A 245 -3.94 -12.24 20.41
N TRP A 246 -4.25 -11.33 19.48
CA TRP A 246 -3.26 -10.73 18.57
C TRP A 246 -2.16 -9.93 19.29
N ARG A 247 -2.48 -9.36 20.46
CA ARG A 247 -1.52 -8.71 21.36
C ARG A 247 -0.44 -9.67 21.84
N LYS A 248 -0.80 -10.94 22.07
CA LYS A 248 0.09 -11.97 22.61
C LYS A 248 0.84 -12.72 21.50
N ARG A 249 0.18 -12.96 20.36
CA ARG A 249 0.73 -13.77 19.26
C ARG A 249 0.25 -13.25 17.91
N GLY A 250 1.19 -12.96 17.03
CA GLY A 250 0.94 -12.68 15.62
C GLY A 250 1.10 -13.93 14.75
N CYS A 251 1.00 -13.74 13.44
CA CYS A 251 1.36 -14.75 12.45
C CYS A 251 2.87 -15.01 12.47
N ASP A 252 3.26 -16.23 12.10
CA ASP A 252 4.67 -16.59 11.91
C ASP A 252 5.26 -15.89 10.67
N ASP A 253 6.58 -15.70 10.63
CA ASP A 253 7.23 -15.06 9.47
C ASP A 253 7.12 -15.87 8.18
N SER A 254 6.93 -17.18 8.28
CA SER A 254 6.67 -18.06 7.14
C SER A 254 5.25 -17.93 6.56
N ILE A 255 4.31 -17.25 7.25
CA ILE A 255 2.90 -17.16 6.81
C ILE A 255 2.76 -16.60 5.39
N PHE A 256 3.69 -15.74 4.99
CA PHE A 256 3.65 -15.05 3.70
C PHE A 256 4.50 -15.74 2.62
N ARG A 257 5.29 -16.74 2.98
CA ARG A 257 6.06 -17.52 2.01
C ARG A 257 5.10 -18.30 1.12
N GLN A 258 5.45 -18.45 -0.16
CA GLN A 258 4.70 -19.33 -1.05
C GLN A 258 4.96 -20.78 -0.63
N PRO A 259 3.93 -21.60 -0.38
CA PRO A 259 4.14 -23.00 -0.10
C PRO A 259 4.59 -23.71 -1.39
N ILE A 260 5.38 -24.77 -1.23
CA ILE A 260 5.80 -25.61 -2.36
C ILE A 260 4.60 -26.43 -2.79
N TYR A 261 4.02 -26.09 -3.93
CA TYR A 261 2.88 -26.81 -4.49
C TYR A 261 3.33 -27.98 -5.38
N PRO A 262 2.54 -29.06 -5.44
CA PRO A 262 2.69 -30.07 -6.49
C PRO A 262 2.66 -29.42 -7.87
N ILE A 263 3.43 -29.97 -8.80
CA ILE A 263 3.55 -29.49 -10.18
C ILE A 263 2.15 -29.30 -10.83
N THR A 264 1.22 -30.21 -10.58
CA THR A 264 -0.17 -30.13 -11.07
C THR A 264 -0.89 -28.87 -10.60
N THR A 265 -0.83 -28.57 -9.30
CA THR A 265 -1.42 -27.36 -8.72
C THR A 265 -0.75 -26.09 -9.25
N THR A 266 0.58 -26.11 -9.38
CA THR A 266 1.35 -24.99 -9.96
C THR A 266 0.92 -24.69 -11.38
N PHE A 267 0.76 -25.72 -12.22
CA PHE A 267 0.29 -25.55 -13.59
C PHE A 267 -1.17 -25.11 -13.67
N GLN A 268 -2.05 -25.64 -12.83
CA GLN A 268 -3.45 -25.19 -12.77
C GLN A 268 -3.53 -23.70 -12.37
N ALA A 269 -2.72 -23.28 -11.41
CA ALA A 269 -2.63 -21.88 -11.01
C ALA A 269 -2.10 -21.01 -12.15
N LEU A 270 -1.00 -21.41 -12.82
CA LEU A 270 -0.47 -20.70 -13.99
C LEU A 270 -1.53 -20.57 -15.10
N LYS A 271 -2.22 -21.67 -15.42
CA LYS A 271 -3.29 -21.70 -16.42
C LYS A 271 -4.42 -20.75 -16.04
N ALA A 272 -4.88 -20.76 -14.78
CA ALA A 272 -5.93 -19.86 -14.33
C ALA A 272 -5.53 -18.38 -14.47
N ARG A 273 -4.26 -18.04 -14.23
CA ARG A 273 -3.75 -16.69 -14.46
C ARG A 273 -3.75 -16.33 -15.95
N TYR A 274 -3.22 -17.21 -16.78
CA TYR A 274 -3.21 -17.06 -18.24
C TYR A 274 -4.63 -16.87 -18.81
N ASP A 275 -5.55 -17.78 -18.47
CA ASP A 275 -6.94 -17.75 -18.93
C ASP A 275 -7.63 -16.44 -18.51
N SER A 276 -7.31 -15.91 -17.32
CA SER A 276 -7.88 -14.64 -16.87
C SER A 276 -7.49 -13.45 -17.75
N LEU A 277 -6.32 -13.51 -18.40
CA LEU A 277 -5.75 -12.43 -19.22
C LEU A 277 -6.26 -12.47 -20.66
N LEU A 278 -6.72 -13.62 -21.15
CA LEU A 278 -7.19 -13.78 -22.54
C LEU A 278 -8.34 -12.83 -22.92
N PRO A 279 -9.39 -12.62 -22.09
CA PRO A 279 -10.47 -11.69 -22.41
C PRO A 279 -10.01 -10.23 -22.58
N MET A 280 -8.85 -9.88 -22.03
CA MET A 280 -8.27 -8.54 -22.13
C MET A 280 -7.04 -8.50 -23.06
N ALA A 281 -6.86 -9.48 -23.95
CA ALA A 281 -5.74 -9.55 -24.88
C ALA A 281 -5.55 -8.26 -25.71
N ALA A 282 -6.64 -7.65 -26.16
CA ALA A 282 -6.63 -6.38 -26.89
C ALA A 282 -6.17 -5.17 -26.05
N LEU A 283 -6.06 -5.34 -24.73
CA LEU A 283 -5.61 -4.33 -23.77
C LEU A 283 -4.18 -4.55 -23.29
N LEU A 284 -3.52 -5.62 -23.72
CA LEU A 284 -2.13 -5.90 -23.38
C LEU A 284 -1.18 -5.02 -24.23
N PRO A 285 -0.03 -4.59 -23.68
CA PRO A 285 1.00 -3.90 -24.43
C PRO A 285 1.76 -4.87 -25.34
N ALA A 286 2.59 -4.33 -26.24
CA ALA A 286 3.47 -5.15 -27.07
C ALA A 286 4.53 -5.87 -26.22
N GLU A 287 4.97 -7.05 -26.65
CA GLU A 287 6.01 -7.83 -25.95
C GLU A 287 7.34 -7.06 -25.82
N SER A 288 7.68 -6.21 -26.79
CA SER A 288 8.90 -5.40 -26.81
C SER A 288 8.99 -4.35 -25.69
N VAL A 289 7.88 -4.03 -25.04
CA VAL A 289 7.83 -3.09 -23.91
C VAL A 289 8.42 -3.74 -22.64
N PHE A 290 8.42 -5.07 -22.56
CA PHE A 290 8.83 -5.77 -21.34
C PHE A 290 10.35 -5.82 -21.21
N HIS A 291 10.86 -5.25 -20.13
CA HIS A 291 12.26 -5.40 -19.74
C HIS A 291 12.40 -6.64 -18.87
N LEU A 292 12.88 -7.71 -19.50
CA LEU A 292 13.06 -9.01 -18.87
C LEU A 292 14.50 -9.20 -18.39
N PRO A 293 14.74 -10.01 -17.34
CA PRO A 293 16.10 -10.39 -16.97
C PRO A 293 16.84 -11.02 -18.16
N PRO A 294 18.16 -10.80 -18.33
CA PRO A 294 18.92 -11.32 -19.47
C PRO A 294 18.88 -12.85 -19.62
N THR A 295 18.67 -13.56 -18.50
CA THR A 295 18.57 -15.03 -18.45
C THR A 295 17.16 -15.55 -18.75
N TYR A 296 16.18 -14.67 -18.92
CA TYR A 296 14.79 -15.04 -19.13
C TYR A 296 14.52 -15.31 -20.60
N ASP A 297 14.35 -16.59 -20.94
CA ASP A 297 14.01 -17.05 -22.29
C ASP A 297 12.57 -17.57 -22.32
N LEU A 298 11.66 -16.76 -22.87
CA LEU A 298 10.25 -17.11 -22.99
C LEU A 298 10.03 -18.26 -23.98
N ASP A 299 10.83 -18.36 -25.03
CA ASP A 299 10.71 -19.41 -26.05
C ASP A 299 11.11 -20.77 -25.49
N ALA A 300 12.20 -20.84 -24.72
CA ALA A 300 12.61 -22.04 -24.01
C ALA A 300 11.56 -22.49 -22.98
N ILE A 301 10.89 -21.54 -22.30
CA ILE A 301 9.80 -21.85 -21.37
C ILE A 301 8.60 -22.41 -22.13
N ILE A 302 8.19 -21.77 -23.22
CA ILE A 302 7.05 -22.22 -24.06
C ILE A 302 7.28 -23.65 -24.56
N ALA A 303 8.51 -23.97 -24.98
CA ALA A 303 8.88 -25.31 -25.45
C ALA A 303 8.78 -26.41 -24.38
N GLN A 304 8.80 -26.03 -23.09
CA GLN A 304 8.73 -26.95 -21.95
C GLN A 304 7.34 -27.02 -21.31
N LEU A 305 6.36 -26.24 -21.81
CA LEU A 305 5.01 -26.26 -21.26
C LEU A 305 4.35 -27.63 -21.50
N PRO A 306 3.60 -28.17 -20.51
CA PRO A 306 2.86 -29.40 -20.70
C PRO A 306 1.84 -29.25 -21.83
N HIS A 307 1.87 -30.14 -22.82
CA HIS A 307 0.84 -30.17 -23.84
C HIS A 307 -0.38 -30.98 -23.37
N PRO A 308 -1.63 -30.50 -23.56
CA PRO A 308 -2.01 -29.23 -24.20
C PRO A 308 -2.02 -28.02 -23.25
N PHE A 309 -1.33 -26.94 -23.63
CA PHE A 309 -1.42 -25.62 -22.99
C PHE A 309 -1.50 -24.53 -24.08
N PRO A 310 -2.57 -23.71 -24.12
CA PRO A 310 -3.78 -23.80 -23.29
C PRO A 310 -4.63 -25.05 -23.62
N ALA A 311 -5.44 -25.51 -22.66
CA ALA A 311 -6.40 -26.59 -22.91
C ALA A 311 -7.51 -26.06 -23.84
N ASN A 312 -7.72 -26.73 -24.97
CA ASN A 312 -8.63 -26.31 -26.05
C ASN A 312 -8.31 -24.91 -26.61
N PRO A 313 -7.18 -24.74 -27.34
CA PRO A 313 -7.02 -23.54 -28.13
C PRO A 313 -8.22 -23.42 -29.08
N PRO A 314 -8.79 -22.21 -29.30
CA PRO A 314 -9.62 -21.99 -30.48
C PRO A 314 -8.82 -22.49 -31.69
N GLU A 315 -9.43 -23.30 -32.56
CA GLU A 315 -8.78 -23.85 -33.75
C GLU A 315 -7.90 -22.74 -34.41
N ASP A 316 -6.58 -22.98 -34.45
CA ASP A 316 -5.54 -22.12 -35.01
C ASP A 316 -5.17 -20.80 -34.30
N ALA A 317 -5.60 -20.55 -33.06
CA ALA A 317 -5.17 -19.36 -32.33
C ALA A 317 -3.75 -19.54 -31.72
N PRO A 318 -2.76 -18.70 -32.07
CA PRO A 318 -1.42 -18.78 -31.49
C PRO A 318 -1.46 -18.45 -29.99
N LEU A 319 -0.53 -19.04 -29.23
CA LEU A 319 -0.34 -18.76 -27.82
C LEU A 319 -0.12 -17.25 -27.59
N ASN A 320 -0.85 -16.66 -26.65
CA ASN A 320 -0.68 -15.25 -26.31
C ASN A 320 0.53 -15.08 -25.39
N ARG A 321 1.67 -14.73 -26.00
CA ARG A 321 2.96 -14.60 -25.31
C ARG A 321 2.94 -13.60 -24.16
N VAL A 322 2.31 -12.45 -24.36
CA VAL A 322 2.24 -11.39 -23.32
C VAL A 322 1.36 -11.82 -22.14
N ALA A 323 0.24 -12.51 -22.40
CA ALA A 323 -0.59 -13.09 -21.35
C ALA A 323 0.17 -14.16 -20.56
N LEU A 324 0.93 -15.03 -21.25
CA LEU A 324 1.76 -16.04 -20.60
C LEU A 324 2.87 -15.40 -19.76
N LEU A 325 3.57 -14.40 -20.30
CA LEU A 325 4.61 -13.65 -19.59
C LEU A 325 4.04 -13.06 -18.29
N LEU A 326 2.95 -12.29 -18.37
CA LEU A 326 2.31 -11.72 -17.17
C LEU A 326 1.88 -12.80 -16.18
N ALA A 327 1.32 -13.91 -16.65
CA ALA A 327 0.95 -15.05 -15.81
C ALA A 327 2.17 -15.70 -15.13
N LEU A 328 3.31 -15.84 -15.82
CA LEU A 328 4.55 -16.36 -15.25
C LEU A 328 5.10 -15.43 -14.16
N PHE A 329 4.99 -14.12 -14.35
CA PHE A 329 5.33 -13.11 -13.34
C PHE A 329 4.26 -12.93 -12.24
N GLY A 330 3.26 -13.81 -12.17
CA GLY A 330 2.30 -13.86 -11.06
C GLY A 330 1.10 -12.92 -11.16
N PHE A 331 0.93 -12.25 -12.31
CA PHE A 331 -0.18 -11.33 -12.54
C PHE A 331 -1.43 -12.03 -13.04
N THR A 332 -2.60 -11.49 -12.65
CA THR A 332 -3.93 -11.90 -13.14
C THR A 332 -4.71 -10.70 -13.60
N ALA A 333 -5.64 -10.89 -14.53
CA ALA A 333 -6.53 -9.81 -14.95
C ALA A 333 -7.36 -9.31 -13.75
N ARG A 334 -7.46 -8.00 -13.61
CA ARG A 334 -8.39 -7.41 -12.66
C ARG A 334 -9.82 -7.52 -13.21
N PRO A 335 -10.81 -7.99 -12.41
CA PRO A 335 -12.21 -8.04 -12.85
C PRO A 335 -12.75 -6.63 -13.16
N ALA A 336 -13.68 -6.56 -14.11
CA ALA A 336 -14.08 -5.38 -14.90
C ALA A 336 -14.82 -4.24 -14.14
N HIS A 337 -14.55 -4.01 -12.86
CA HIS A 337 -15.16 -2.90 -12.11
C HIS A 337 -14.60 -1.51 -12.52
N VAL A 338 -13.47 -1.49 -13.24
CA VAL A 338 -12.95 -0.30 -13.92
C VAL A 338 -13.01 -0.60 -15.43
N PRO A 339 -14.03 -0.12 -16.14
CA PRO A 339 -14.17 -0.43 -17.56
C PRO A 339 -13.06 0.28 -18.34
N LYS A 340 -12.36 -0.47 -19.19
CA LYS A 340 -11.60 -0.03 -20.39
C LYS A 340 -10.10 0.29 -20.31
N LEU A 341 -9.46 0.37 -19.15
CA LEU A 341 -8.03 0.74 -19.12
C LEU A 341 -7.05 -0.45 -19.14
N GLY A 342 -7.47 -1.67 -18.81
CA GLY A 342 -6.57 -2.84 -18.81
C GLY A 342 -5.54 -2.78 -17.68
N SER A 343 -5.83 -3.49 -16.59
CA SER A 343 -4.93 -3.63 -15.45
C SER A 343 -4.81 -5.07 -15.01
N VAL A 344 -3.69 -5.34 -14.35
CA VAL A 344 -3.39 -6.64 -13.77
C VAL A 344 -3.02 -6.51 -12.30
N ASP A 345 -3.36 -7.55 -11.55
CA ASP A 345 -3.13 -7.63 -10.11
C ASP A 345 -2.25 -8.83 -9.78
N CYS A 346 -1.31 -8.63 -8.86
CA CYS A 346 -0.67 -9.74 -8.14
C CYS A 346 -1.59 -10.19 -7.02
N ARG A 347 -1.88 -11.50 -6.91
CA ARG A 347 -2.75 -12.06 -5.85
C ARG A 347 -2.05 -12.25 -4.50
N VAL A 348 -0.75 -11.97 -4.44
CA VAL A 348 0.07 -12.16 -3.23
C VAL A 348 0.36 -10.81 -2.58
N CYS A 349 0.96 -9.88 -3.32
CA CYS A 349 1.27 -8.54 -2.82
C CYS A 349 0.19 -7.49 -3.12
N PHE A 350 -0.88 -7.87 -3.82
CA PHE A 350 -2.02 -7.00 -4.18
C PHE A 350 -1.63 -5.74 -4.98
N ARG A 351 -0.43 -5.72 -5.57
CA ARG A 351 -0.03 -4.67 -6.51
C ARG A 351 -0.96 -4.65 -7.71
N THR A 352 -1.39 -3.45 -8.07
CA THR A 352 -2.08 -3.15 -9.32
C THR A 352 -1.11 -2.53 -10.31
N VAL A 353 -1.07 -3.03 -11.54
CA VAL A 353 -0.30 -2.44 -12.64
C VAL A 353 -1.27 -2.01 -13.74
N GLY A 354 -1.21 -0.74 -14.11
CA GLY A 354 -2.01 -0.18 -15.19
C GLY A 354 -1.33 -0.34 -16.54
N LEU A 355 -1.76 -1.31 -17.34
CA LEU A 355 -1.13 -1.63 -18.62
C LEU A 355 -1.34 -0.54 -19.68
N TRP A 356 -2.38 0.30 -19.54
CA TRP A 356 -2.62 1.46 -20.41
C TRP A 356 -1.46 2.46 -20.46
N LEU A 357 -0.61 2.50 -19.43
CA LEU A 357 0.52 3.43 -19.40
C LEU A 357 1.58 3.08 -20.44
N TYR A 358 1.62 1.83 -20.87
CA TYR A 358 2.61 1.28 -21.78
C TYR A 358 2.08 1.04 -23.19
N ARG A 359 0.92 1.64 -23.51
CA ARG A 359 0.28 1.53 -24.81
C ARG A 359 0.20 2.90 -25.48
N PRO A 360 0.48 2.98 -26.79
CA PRO A 360 0.17 4.18 -27.56
C PRO A 360 -1.32 4.50 -27.47
N LYS A 361 -1.65 5.79 -27.41
CA LYS A 361 -3.04 6.27 -27.43
C LYS A 361 -3.34 6.79 -28.82
N THR A 362 -4.36 6.21 -29.47
CA THR A 362 -4.90 6.76 -30.72
C THR A 362 -6.05 7.70 -30.39
N SER A 363 -5.83 9.01 -30.52
CA SER A 363 -6.94 9.96 -30.47
C SER A 363 -7.61 9.99 -31.84
N LYS A 364 -8.84 9.50 -31.97
CA LYS A 364 -9.63 9.75 -33.18
C LYS A 364 -10.20 11.17 -33.12
N PRO A 365 -9.79 12.11 -33.98
CA PRO A 365 -10.45 13.41 -34.09
C PRO A 365 -11.88 13.24 -34.61
N THR A 366 -12.76 14.19 -34.24
CA THR A 366 -14.19 14.17 -34.56
C THR A 366 -14.50 14.36 -36.04
N ASP A 367 -13.51 14.79 -36.82
CA ASP A 367 -13.61 15.06 -38.26
C ASP A 367 -13.36 13.82 -39.15
N GLY A 368 -13.08 12.66 -38.55
CA GLY A 368 -12.83 11.42 -39.28
C GLY A 368 -11.43 11.32 -39.91
N SER A 369 -10.54 12.28 -39.63
CA SER A 369 -9.14 12.20 -40.07
C SER A 369 -8.36 11.10 -39.30
N PRO A 370 -7.24 10.59 -39.87
CA PRO A 370 -6.41 9.60 -39.19
C PRO A 370 -5.97 10.15 -37.83
N GLY A 371 -6.27 9.41 -36.78
CA GLY A 371 -5.94 9.84 -35.42
C GLY A 371 -4.43 9.96 -35.22
N VAL A 372 -4.00 11.04 -34.56
CA VAL A 372 -2.61 11.18 -34.13
C VAL A 372 -2.32 10.10 -33.08
N GLU A 373 -1.36 9.23 -33.39
CA GLU A 373 -0.88 8.22 -32.44
C GLU A 373 0.08 8.89 -31.47
N ARG A 374 -0.35 9.02 -30.21
CA ARG A 374 0.49 9.52 -29.14
C ARG A 374 1.26 8.36 -28.54
N ALA A 375 2.56 8.53 -28.35
CA ALA A 375 3.41 7.57 -27.68
C ALA A 375 2.86 7.18 -26.30
N ALA A 376 3.22 5.99 -25.84
CA ALA A 376 2.90 5.51 -24.50
C ALA A 376 3.44 6.48 -23.43
N ALA A 377 2.78 6.55 -22.28
CA ALA A 377 3.22 7.38 -21.16
C ALA A 377 4.51 6.85 -20.52
N MET A 378 4.73 5.53 -20.61
CA MET A 378 5.93 4.85 -20.14
C MET A 378 6.52 3.99 -21.26
N ALA A 379 7.84 4.04 -21.40
CA ALA A 379 8.56 3.35 -22.47
C ALA A 379 8.71 1.84 -22.24
N ALA A 380 8.89 1.43 -20.98
CA ALA A 380 9.24 0.07 -20.63
C ALA A 380 8.60 -0.40 -19.32
N LEU A 381 8.28 -1.68 -19.25
CA LEU A 381 7.67 -2.35 -18.11
C LEU A 381 8.60 -3.47 -17.62
N ASN A 382 9.18 -3.34 -16.43
CA ASN A 382 9.83 -4.45 -15.75
C ASN A 382 8.79 -5.17 -14.87
N PRO A 383 8.31 -6.37 -15.24
CA PRO A 383 7.26 -7.05 -14.50
C PRO A 383 7.72 -7.52 -13.11
N LEU A 384 9.02 -7.70 -12.87
CA LEU A 384 9.57 -8.08 -11.57
C LEU A 384 9.51 -6.91 -10.58
N GLU A 385 9.99 -5.74 -11.00
CA GLU A 385 10.01 -4.51 -10.18
C GLU A 385 8.62 -3.91 -9.94
N CYS A 386 7.61 -4.37 -10.68
CA CYS A 386 6.24 -3.93 -10.45
C CYS A 386 5.71 -4.40 -9.10
N HIS A 387 6.11 -5.57 -8.62
CA HIS A 387 5.65 -6.09 -7.33
C HIS A 387 6.07 -5.18 -6.18
N LYS A 388 5.40 -5.30 -5.03
CA LYS A 388 5.87 -4.64 -3.81
C LYS A 388 7.11 -5.38 -3.29
N ASP A 389 8.02 -4.68 -2.62
CA ASP A 389 9.30 -5.22 -2.13
C ASP A 389 9.16 -6.45 -1.22
N TYR A 390 8.02 -6.59 -0.54
CA TYR A 390 7.74 -7.74 0.31
C TYR A 390 7.19 -8.95 -0.45
N CYS A 391 6.89 -8.83 -1.75
CA CYS A 391 6.34 -9.94 -2.52
C CYS A 391 7.35 -11.11 -2.52
N PRO A 392 6.93 -12.33 -2.12
CA PRO A 392 7.80 -13.48 -1.97
C PRO A 392 8.32 -14.05 -3.29
#